data_AF-A0A924T6S0-F1
#
_entry.id   AF-A0A924T6S0-F1
#
_cell.length_a   1.000
_cell.length_b   1.000
_cell.length_c   1.000
_cell.angle_alpha   90.00
_cell.angle_beta   90.00
_cell.angle_gamma   90.00
#
_symmetry.space_group_name_H-M   'P 1'
#
loop_
_entity.id
_entity.type
_entity.pdbx_description
1 polymer ?
#
loop_
_entity_poly.entity_id
_entity_poly.type
_entity_poly.pdbx_seq_one_letter_code
_entity_poly.pdbx_strand_id
1 'polypeptide(L)'
;MGGGYGELIASILCEPTGLRGILFDLAHATAAACSRLAAAGVEERCALVTGSFFDTIPGAADAYLLKSVLHDWDDDQAVTILDNCRRVMEPNAKLFVIERIAPQHFCDSPRDQRVARSDLNMLVGTGGRERTEAQYRELLGAARLRVTRLLPLGDPYCVIESRPDKCSVASILNFVSGFHSRAGPHSSRGTTMNSRTVIVELRNDDLESLLR
;
A
#
# COMPACT_ATOMS: atom_id res chain seq x y z
N MET A 1 -1.70 -8.85 -2.71
CA MET A 1 -0.32 -8.90 -2.16
C MET A 1 -0.45 -9.39 -0.73
N GLY A 2 0.41 -10.31 -0.29
CA GLY A 2 0.08 -11.06 0.93
C GLY A 2 -1.25 -11.80 0.74
N GLY A 3 -1.42 -12.43 -0.42
CA GLY A 3 -2.67 -13.10 -0.80
C GLY A 3 -2.96 -14.36 0.02
N GLY A 4 -1.99 -14.80 0.83
CA GLY A 4 -1.98 -16.05 1.54
C GLY A 4 -2.21 -17.21 0.58
N TYR A 5 -3.02 -18.15 1.03
CA TYR A 5 -3.42 -19.28 0.21
C TYR A 5 -4.39 -18.87 -0.92
N GLY A 6 -4.89 -17.63 -0.95
CA GLY A 6 -5.66 -17.06 -2.05
C GLY A 6 -7.18 -17.11 -1.95
N GLU A 7 -7.78 -17.21 -0.75
CA GLU A 7 -9.24 -17.40 -0.66
C GLU A 7 -9.95 -16.22 -1.31
N LEU A 8 -9.48 -15.03 -0.96
CA LEU A 8 -10.07 -13.78 -1.40
C LEU A 8 -9.99 -13.59 -2.91
N ILE A 9 -8.83 -13.82 -3.52
CA ILE A 9 -8.68 -13.61 -4.96
C ILE A 9 -9.49 -14.64 -5.76
N ALA A 10 -9.59 -15.88 -5.26
CA ALA A 10 -10.44 -16.89 -5.87
C ALA A 10 -11.90 -16.44 -5.85
N SER A 11 -12.41 -15.99 -4.70
CA SER A 11 -13.78 -15.46 -4.57
C SER A 11 -14.04 -14.26 -5.49
N ILE A 12 -13.10 -13.30 -5.58
CA ILE A 12 -13.23 -12.14 -6.47
C ILE A 12 -13.29 -12.59 -7.93
N LEU A 13 -12.43 -13.53 -8.33
CA LEU A 13 -12.37 -13.99 -9.72
C LEU A 13 -13.58 -14.84 -10.08
N CYS A 14 -14.21 -15.57 -9.15
CA CYS A 14 -15.43 -16.34 -9.45
C CYS A 14 -16.61 -15.46 -9.92
N GLU A 15 -16.61 -14.16 -9.61
CA GLU A 15 -17.62 -13.24 -10.12
C GLU A 15 -17.52 -13.07 -11.65
N PRO A 16 -18.65 -12.97 -12.38
CA PRO A 16 -18.69 -12.91 -13.85
C PRO A 16 -18.30 -11.53 -14.39
N THR A 17 -17.06 -11.12 -14.14
CA THR A 17 -16.56 -9.74 -14.33
C THR A 17 -15.43 -9.64 -15.37
N GLY A 18 -14.98 -10.77 -15.93
CA GLY A 18 -13.84 -10.81 -16.86
C GLY A 18 -12.50 -10.45 -16.23
N LEU A 19 -12.46 -10.22 -14.91
CA LEU A 19 -11.25 -9.83 -14.19
C LEU A 19 -10.16 -10.90 -14.29
N ARG A 20 -8.91 -10.41 -14.33
CA ARG A 20 -7.68 -11.19 -14.17
C ARG A 20 -6.97 -10.73 -12.91
N GLY A 21 -6.28 -11.64 -12.25
CA GLY A 21 -5.62 -11.41 -10.98
C GLY A 21 -4.16 -11.83 -10.98
N ILE A 22 -3.41 -11.25 -10.04
CA ILE A 22 -2.08 -11.71 -9.66
C ILE A 22 -2.13 -12.01 -8.16
N LEU A 23 -1.93 -13.27 -7.78
CA LEU A 23 -1.68 -13.63 -6.39
C LEU A 23 -0.17 -13.57 -6.13
N PHE A 24 0.22 -12.65 -5.26
CA PHE A 24 1.61 -12.43 -4.87
C PHE A 24 1.81 -12.73 -3.39
N ASP A 25 2.67 -13.71 -3.10
CA ASP A 25 2.99 -14.17 -1.74
C ASP A 25 4.32 -14.95 -1.68
N LEU A 26 4.69 -15.43 -0.50
CA LEU A 26 5.82 -16.32 -0.27
C LEU A 26 5.59 -17.70 -0.90
N ALA A 27 6.67 -18.43 -1.15
CA ALA A 27 6.66 -19.69 -1.90
C ALA A 27 5.71 -20.76 -1.31
N HIS A 28 5.64 -20.87 0.02
CA HIS A 28 4.77 -21.85 0.67
C HIS A 28 3.28 -21.51 0.47
N ALA A 29 2.94 -20.22 0.43
CA ALA A 29 1.57 -19.75 0.24
C ALA A 29 1.12 -19.89 -1.22
N THR A 30 1.98 -19.49 -2.17
CA THR A 30 1.69 -19.62 -3.61
C THR A 30 1.55 -21.07 -4.05
N ALA A 31 2.36 -21.99 -3.50
CA ALA A 31 2.24 -23.42 -3.75
C ALA A 31 0.88 -23.98 -3.34
N ALA A 32 0.39 -23.63 -2.14
CA ALA A 32 -0.94 -24.04 -1.68
C ALA A 32 -2.08 -23.33 -2.42
N ALA A 33 -1.86 -22.09 -2.89
CA ALA A 33 -2.86 -21.35 -3.65
C ALA A 33 -3.20 -21.99 -5.00
N CYS A 34 -2.23 -22.64 -5.65
CA CYS A 34 -2.43 -23.32 -6.94
C CYS A 34 -3.62 -24.29 -6.91
N SER A 35 -3.64 -25.20 -5.94
CA SER A 35 -4.73 -26.18 -5.81
C SER A 35 -6.08 -25.52 -5.57
N ARG A 36 -6.12 -24.41 -4.83
CA ARG A 36 -7.38 -23.73 -4.55
C ARG A 36 -7.90 -22.92 -5.74
N LEU A 37 -7.02 -22.30 -6.52
CA LEU A 37 -7.42 -21.60 -7.74
C LEU A 37 -7.99 -22.58 -8.78
N ALA A 38 -7.37 -23.76 -8.91
CA ALA A 38 -7.87 -24.85 -9.75
C ALA A 38 -9.24 -25.36 -9.28
N ALA A 39 -9.39 -25.60 -7.97
CA ALA A 39 -10.68 -26.03 -7.40
C ALA A 39 -11.81 -25.00 -7.60
N ALA A 40 -11.46 -23.71 -7.70
CA ALA A 40 -12.40 -22.63 -7.98
C ALA A 40 -12.62 -22.38 -9.49
N GLY A 41 -11.87 -23.02 -10.38
CA GLY A 41 -11.96 -22.87 -11.84
C GLY A 41 -11.53 -21.48 -12.34
N VAL A 42 -10.56 -20.84 -11.67
CA VAL A 42 -10.10 -19.48 -11.98
C VAL A 42 -8.59 -19.38 -12.23
N GLU A 43 -7.89 -20.51 -12.28
CA GLU A 43 -6.44 -20.62 -12.47
C GLU A 43 -5.96 -19.93 -13.75
N GLU A 44 -6.69 -20.06 -14.87
CA GLU A 44 -6.35 -19.41 -16.16
C GLU A 44 -6.46 -17.87 -16.13
N ARG A 45 -7.14 -17.33 -15.11
CA ARG A 45 -7.31 -15.90 -14.89
C ARG A 45 -6.48 -15.38 -13.71
N CYS A 46 -5.70 -16.22 -13.05
CA CYS A 46 -4.91 -15.85 -11.89
C CYS A 46 -3.45 -16.26 -12.06
N ALA A 47 -2.56 -15.28 -12.25
CA ALA A 47 -1.13 -15.55 -12.22
C ALA A 47 -0.63 -15.70 -10.78
N LEU A 48 0.18 -16.73 -10.52
CA LEU A 48 0.89 -16.90 -9.25
C LEU A 48 2.29 -16.30 -9.37
N VAL A 49 2.62 -15.35 -8.49
CA VAL A 49 3.95 -14.76 -8.43
C VAL A 49 4.51 -14.93 -7.03
N THR A 50 5.69 -15.53 -6.93
CA THR A 50 6.36 -15.72 -5.64
C THR A 50 7.32 -14.57 -5.37
N GLY A 51 7.28 -14.02 -4.16
CA GLY A 51 8.23 -13.01 -3.72
C GLY A 51 7.88 -12.41 -2.37
N SER A 52 8.67 -11.42 -1.96
CA SER A 52 8.46 -10.65 -0.75
C SER A 52 8.04 -9.23 -1.10
N PHE A 53 7.00 -8.73 -0.44
CA PHE A 53 6.56 -7.34 -0.61
C PHE A 53 7.54 -6.31 -0.02
N PHE A 54 8.55 -6.76 0.74
CA PHE A 54 9.63 -5.90 1.21
C PHE A 54 10.66 -5.60 0.11
N ASP A 55 10.73 -6.44 -0.91
CA ASP A 55 11.71 -6.31 -1.99
C ASP A 55 11.07 -5.63 -3.21
N THR A 56 10.21 -6.35 -3.93
CA THR A 56 9.57 -5.89 -5.16
C THR A 56 8.18 -6.46 -5.28
N ILE A 57 7.26 -5.68 -5.84
CA ILE A 57 5.88 -6.06 -6.05
C ILE A 57 5.59 -6.07 -7.55
N PRO A 58 4.77 -7.01 -8.08
CA PRO A 58 4.34 -6.98 -9.47
C PRO A 58 3.65 -5.67 -9.84
N GLY A 59 4.11 -5.02 -10.91
CA GLY A 59 3.53 -3.78 -11.42
C GLY A 59 2.39 -3.98 -12.42
N ALA A 60 1.94 -2.87 -13.02
CA ALA A 60 0.96 -2.82 -14.11
C ALA A 60 -0.43 -3.40 -13.77
N ALA A 61 -0.88 -3.26 -12.51
CA ALA A 61 -2.25 -3.59 -12.12
C ALA A 61 -3.11 -2.32 -11.93
N ASP A 62 -4.39 -2.39 -12.29
CA ASP A 62 -5.34 -1.29 -12.04
C ASP A 62 -5.74 -1.18 -10.55
N ALA A 63 -5.63 -2.30 -9.82
CA ALA A 63 -6.00 -2.40 -8.42
C ALA A 63 -5.02 -3.30 -7.66
N TYR A 64 -4.64 -2.82 -6.48
CA TYR A 64 -3.79 -3.50 -5.52
C TYR A 64 -4.61 -3.78 -4.26
N LEU A 65 -4.39 -4.94 -3.65
CA LEU A 65 -5.17 -5.41 -2.51
C LEU A 65 -4.24 -5.98 -1.43
N LEU A 66 -4.38 -5.46 -0.22
CA LEU A 66 -3.77 -5.95 1.03
C LEU A 66 -4.91 -6.27 1.99
N LYS A 67 -5.01 -7.50 2.47
CA LYS A 67 -6.02 -7.89 3.46
C LYS A 67 -5.33 -8.57 4.62
N SER A 68 -5.46 -8.02 5.83
CA SER A 68 -4.81 -8.60 7.03
C SER A 68 -3.32 -8.81 6.79
N VAL A 69 -2.66 -7.73 6.36
CA VAL A 69 -1.21 -7.72 6.08
C VAL A 69 -0.54 -6.65 6.92
N LEU A 70 -1.05 -5.42 6.91
CA LEU A 70 -0.35 -4.30 7.55
C LEU A 70 -0.37 -4.41 9.08
N HIS A 71 -1.37 -5.07 9.64
CA HIS A 71 -1.45 -5.30 11.09
C HIS A 71 -0.37 -6.24 11.63
N ASP A 72 0.31 -7.02 10.78
CA ASP A 72 1.40 -7.90 11.18
C ASP A 72 2.72 -7.15 11.40
N TRP A 73 2.80 -5.89 10.98
CA TRP A 73 4.06 -5.15 10.90
C TRP A 73 4.02 -3.89 11.76
N ASP A 74 5.20 -3.46 12.20
CA ASP A 74 5.35 -2.12 12.79
C ASP A 74 5.13 -1.02 11.75
N ASP A 75 5.16 0.24 12.17
CA ASP A 75 4.85 1.38 11.30
C ASP A 75 5.90 1.56 10.18
N ASP A 76 7.19 1.34 10.46
CA ASP A 76 8.27 1.51 9.46
C ASP A 76 8.22 0.42 8.39
N GLN A 77 7.97 -0.82 8.82
CA GLN A 77 7.79 -1.97 7.94
C GLN A 77 6.51 -1.83 7.11
N ALA A 78 5.40 -1.42 7.72
CA ALA A 78 4.14 -1.19 7.00
C ALA A 78 4.29 -0.07 5.97
N VAL A 79 4.98 1.03 6.30
CA VAL A 79 5.29 2.09 5.34
C VAL A 79 6.18 1.55 4.21
N THR A 80 7.17 0.72 4.50
CA THR A 80 8.01 0.09 3.47
C THR A 80 7.18 -0.72 2.46
N ILE A 81 6.23 -1.51 2.95
CA ILE A 81 5.30 -2.29 2.11
C ILE A 81 4.47 -1.35 1.23
N LEU A 82 3.88 -0.32 1.83
CA LEU A 82 3.05 0.66 1.12
C LEU A 82 3.85 1.45 0.08
N ASP A 83 5.10 1.79 0.37
CA ASP A 83 6.00 2.49 -0.55
C ASP A 83 6.34 1.61 -1.76
N ASN A 84 6.57 0.31 -1.55
CA ASN A 84 6.78 -0.64 -2.64
C ASN A 84 5.53 -0.79 -3.52
N CYS A 85 4.34 -0.75 -2.92
CA CYS A 85 3.09 -0.69 -3.68
C CYS A 85 3.04 0.61 -4.50
N ARG A 86 3.29 1.75 -3.85
CA ARG A 86 3.23 3.08 -4.47
C ARG A 86 4.16 3.20 -5.67
N ARG A 87 5.35 2.59 -5.64
CA ARG A 87 6.35 2.66 -6.72
C ARG A 87 5.88 2.02 -8.03
N VAL A 88 5.04 1.00 -7.95
CA VAL A 88 4.60 0.23 -9.13
C VAL A 88 3.18 0.61 -9.60
N MET A 89 2.49 1.46 -8.84
CA MET A 89 1.16 1.94 -9.15
C MET A 89 1.18 3.03 -10.22
N GLU A 90 0.38 2.82 -11.27
CA GLU A 90 0.04 3.86 -12.24
C GLU A 90 -0.83 4.96 -11.61
N PRO A 91 -0.88 6.19 -12.17
CA PRO A 91 -1.60 7.32 -11.58
C PRO A 91 -3.09 7.08 -11.29
N ASN A 92 -3.73 6.22 -12.08
CA ASN A 92 -5.16 5.88 -11.92
C ASN A 92 -5.41 4.61 -11.11
N ALA A 93 -4.36 3.89 -10.73
CA ALA A 93 -4.47 2.66 -9.95
C ALA A 93 -5.01 2.95 -8.55
N LYS A 94 -5.61 1.94 -7.94
CA LYS A 94 -6.13 2.00 -6.57
C LYS A 94 -5.44 1.00 -5.68
N LEU A 95 -5.25 1.35 -4.42
CA LEU A 95 -4.87 0.43 -3.37
C LEU A 95 -6.03 0.28 -2.39
N PHE A 96 -6.44 -0.96 -2.18
CA PHE A 96 -7.44 -1.36 -1.18
C PHE A 96 -6.73 -2.05 -0.02
N VAL A 97 -6.84 -1.46 1.17
CA VAL A 97 -6.38 -2.06 2.42
C VAL A 97 -7.61 -2.54 3.17
N ILE A 98 -7.69 -3.84 3.45
CA ILE A 98 -8.80 -4.47 4.18
C ILE A 98 -8.29 -4.91 5.53
N GLU A 99 -8.63 -4.16 6.57
CA GLU A 99 -8.12 -4.37 7.91
C GLU A 99 -9.22 -4.19 8.96
N ARG A 100 -8.93 -4.64 10.18
CA ARG A 100 -9.76 -4.28 11.33
C ARG A 100 -9.39 -2.86 11.74
N ILE A 101 -10.40 -2.05 12.03
CA ILE A 101 -10.19 -0.67 12.50
C ILE A 101 -10.39 -0.61 14.00
N ALA A 102 -9.30 -0.31 14.72
CA ALA A 102 -9.35 -0.07 16.15
C ALA A 102 -10.18 1.18 16.47
N PRO A 103 -11.03 1.12 17.51
CA PRO A 103 -11.71 2.31 17.98
C PRO A 103 -10.68 3.28 18.59
N GLN A 104 -10.99 4.58 18.57
CA GLN A 104 -10.16 5.58 19.23
C GLN A 104 -10.08 5.32 20.75
N HIS A 105 -11.19 4.84 21.32
CA HIS A 105 -11.31 4.45 22.71
C HIS A 105 -12.04 3.12 22.78
N PHE A 106 -11.43 2.12 23.43
CA PHE A 106 -12.08 0.83 23.64
C PHE A 106 -13.21 0.97 24.66
N CYS A 107 -14.34 0.34 24.35
CA CYS A 107 -15.46 0.15 25.27
C CYS A 107 -15.69 -1.34 25.55
N ASP A 108 -16.49 -1.63 26.58
CA ASP A 108 -16.91 -3.01 26.86
C ASP A 108 -17.99 -3.46 25.87
N SER A 109 -17.57 -3.78 24.65
CA SER A 109 -18.44 -4.33 23.60
C SER A 109 -17.82 -5.59 22.98
N PRO A 110 -18.65 -6.53 22.49
CA PRO A 110 -18.13 -7.73 21.81
C PRO A 110 -17.24 -7.40 20.60
N ARG A 111 -17.48 -6.27 19.93
CA ARG A 111 -16.67 -5.79 18.81
C ARG A 111 -15.27 -5.40 19.29
N ASP A 112 -15.19 -4.54 20.29
CA ASP A 112 -13.94 -3.99 20.79
C ASP A 112 -13.10 -5.06 21.49
N GLN A 113 -13.73 -6.00 22.20
CA GLN A 113 -13.06 -7.19 22.74
C GLN A 113 -12.42 -8.04 21.62
N ARG A 114 -13.08 -8.19 20.45
CA ARG A 114 -12.48 -8.89 19.30
C ARG A 114 -11.27 -8.15 18.75
N VAL A 115 -11.33 -6.83 18.65
CA VAL A 115 -10.20 -6.03 18.16
C VAL A 115 -9.05 -6.06 19.17
N ALA A 116 -9.31 -5.91 20.46
CA ALA A 116 -8.27 -5.97 21.51
C ALA A 116 -7.56 -7.33 21.53
N ARG A 117 -8.29 -8.45 21.37
CA ARG A 117 -7.67 -9.77 21.23
C ARG A 117 -6.82 -9.89 19.97
N SER A 118 -7.27 -9.31 18.86
CA SER A 118 -6.51 -9.28 17.61
C SER A 118 -5.20 -8.51 17.81
N ASP A 119 -5.27 -7.33 18.44
CA ASP A 119 -4.11 -6.48 18.73
C ASP A 119 -3.07 -7.18 19.61
N LEU A 120 -3.51 -7.84 20.69
CA LEU A 120 -2.62 -8.65 21.53
C LEU A 120 -1.98 -9.82 20.74
N ASN A 121 -2.73 -10.46 19.84
CA ASN A 121 -2.17 -11.52 19.00
C ASN A 121 -1.10 -10.97 18.04
N MET A 122 -1.30 -9.79 17.46
CA MET A 122 -0.30 -9.16 16.59
C MET A 122 0.95 -8.77 17.38
N LEU A 123 0.77 -8.14 18.55
CA LEU A 123 1.88 -7.76 19.41
C LEU A 123 2.76 -8.95 19.79
N VAL A 124 2.15 -10.08 20.16
CA VAL A 124 2.88 -11.27 20.61
C VAL A 124 3.39 -12.11 19.44
N GLY A 125 2.61 -12.23 18.36
CA GLY A 125 2.89 -13.14 17.26
C GLY A 125 3.86 -12.56 16.21
N THR A 126 3.72 -11.28 15.90
CA THR A 126 4.42 -10.64 14.77
C THR A 126 5.17 -9.36 15.15
N GLY A 127 4.87 -8.78 16.32
CA GLY A 127 5.34 -7.45 16.71
C GLY A 127 4.54 -6.31 16.08
N GLY A 128 3.47 -6.64 15.35
CA GLY A 128 2.56 -5.69 14.74
C GLY A 128 1.50 -5.15 15.70
N ARG A 129 0.50 -4.45 15.14
CA ARG A 129 -0.61 -3.87 15.91
C ARG A 129 -1.84 -3.61 15.04
N GLU A 130 -3.00 -3.61 15.68
CA GLU A 130 -4.21 -3.04 15.12
C GLU A 130 -4.11 -1.50 15.17
N ARG A 131 -4.74 -0.84 14.19
CA ARG A 131 -4.61 0.62 14.03
C ARG A 131 -5.97 1.29 13.91
N THR A 132 -6.05 2.52 14.40
CA THR A 132 -7.23 3.37 14.20
C THR A 132 -7.28 3.89 12.77
N GLU A 133 -8.43 4.44 12.36
CA GLU A 133 -8.56 5.09 11.06
C GLU A 133 -7.50 6.20 10.87
N ALA A 134 -7.29 7.03 11.89
CA ALA A 134 -6.32 8.12 11.85
C ALA A 134 -4.89 7.59 11.61
N GLN A 135 -4.51 6.53 12.32
CA GLN A 135 -3.20 5.89 12.13
C GLN A 135 -3.07 5.30 10.72
N TYR A 136 -4.09 4.63 10.17
CA TYR A 136 -4.04 4.15 8.79
C TYR A 136 -3.89 5.29 7.77
N ARG A 137 -4.52 6.45 8.00
CA ARG A 137 -4.34 7.64 7.15
C ARG A 137 -2.92 8.17 7.23
N GLU A 138 -2.31 8.17 8.40
CA GLU A 138 -0.91 8.58 8.59
C GLU A 138 0.05 7.62 7.85
N LEU A 139 -0.11 6.30 8.00
CA LEU A 139 0.70 5.31 7.29
C LEU A 139 0.59 5.45 5.76
N LEU A 140 -0.63 5.54 5.24
CA LEU A 140 -0.85 5.72 3.80
C LEU A 140 -0.27 7.05 3.30
N GLY A 141 -0.46 8.13 4.07
CA GLY A 141 0.11 9.44 3.76
C GLY A 141 1.64 9.44 3.71
N ALA A 142 2.30 8.74 4.65
CA ALA A 142 3.75 8.58 4.65
C ALA A 142 4.27 7.91 3.37
N ALA A 143 3.47 6.99 2.79
CA ALA A 143 3.74 6.32 1.52
C ALA A 143 3.18 7.08 0.27
N ARG A 144 2.78 8.35 0.40
CA ARG A 144 2.22 9.18 -0.68
C ARG A 144 0.98 8.55 -1.33
N LEU A 145 0.14 7.95 -0.49
CA LEU A 145 -1.15 7.39 -0.83
C LEU A 145 -2.23 8.14 -0.04
N ARG A 146 -3.21 8.70 -0.76
CA ARG A 146 -4.33 9.40 -0.13
C ARG A 146 -5.53 8.49 -0.04
N VAL A 147 -6.07 8.38 1.16
CA VAL A 147 -7.35 7.72 1.42
C VAL A 147 -8.46 8.49 0.72
N THR A 148 -9.19 7.82 -0.17
CA THR A 148 -10.34 8.38 -0.89
C THR A 148 -11.66 7.95 -0.28
N ARG A 149 -11.76 6.71 0.24
CA ARG A 149 -12.99 6.17 0.83
C ARG A 149 -12.68 5.17 1.93
N LEU A 150 -13.61 5.07 2.88
CA LEU A 150 -13.68 4.01 3.88
C LEU A 150 -15.03 3.33 3.73
N LEU A 151 -15.02 2.01 3.53
CA LEU A 151 -16.21 1.21 3.29
C LEU A 151 -16.28 0.09 4.35
N PRO A 152 -17.20 0.15 5.30
CA PRO A 152 -17.39 -0.93 6.27
C PRO A 152 -17.76 -2.24 5.55
N LEU A 153 -17.11 -3.35 5.90
CA LEU A 153 -17.41 -4.71 5.40
C LEU A 153 -18.07 -5.60 6.48
N GLY A 154 -18.68 -4.97 7.47
CA GLY A 154 -19.16 -5.61 8.70
C GLY A 154 -18.10 -5.59 9.79
N ASP A 155 -18.55 -5.58 11.05
CA ASP A 155 -17.64 -5.39 12.18
C ASP A 155 -16.71 -6.59 12.41
N PRO A 156 -15.37 -6.39 12.54
CA PRO A 156 -14.67 -5.10 12.67
C PRO A 156 -13.92 -4.65 11.40
N TYR A 157 -14.19 -5.22 10.22
CA TYR A 157 -13.43 -4.97 9.00
C TYR A 157 -13.90 -3.73 8.24
N CYS A 158 -12.94 -3.00 7.68
CA CYS A 158 -13.17 -1.89 6.78
C CYS A 158 -12.25 -2.00 5.55
N VAL A 159 -12.75 -1.59 4.39
CA VAL A 159 -11.92 -1.34 3.20
C VAL A 159 -11.54 0.13 3.19
N ILE A 160 -10.24 0.39 3.24
CA ILE A 160 -9.64 1.70 3.01
C ILE A 160 -9.25 1.76 1.53
N GLU A 161 -10.01 2.49 0.72
CA GLU A 161 -9.62 2.81 -0.65
C GLU A 161 -8.64 3.98 -0.62
N SER A 162 -7.50 3.82 -1.28
CA SER A 162 -6.50 4.85 -1.45
C SER A 162 -6.03 4.94 -2.90
N ARG A 163 -5.47 6.09 -3.25
CA ARG A 163 -4.90 6.37 -4.58
C ARG A 163 -3.53 7.02 -4.44
N PRO A 164 -2.65 6.88 -5.44
CA PRO A 164 -1.44 7.68 -5.54
C PRO A 164 -1.77 9.16 -5.35
N ASP A 165 -0.98 9.84 -4.52
CA ASP A 165 -1.06 11.29 -4.51
C ASP A 165 -0.67 11.85 -5.87
N LYS A 166 -1.47 12.82 -6.33
CA LYS A 166 -1.10 13.61 -7.50
C LYS A 166 0.22 14.29 -7.14
N CYS A 167 1.22 14.18 -8.00
CA CYS A 167 2.42 15.00 -7.89
C CYS A 167 1.96 16.45 -8.04
N SER A 168 1.78 17.15 -6.92
CA SER A 168 1.53 18.58 -6.95
C SER A 168 2.86 19.30 -7.12
N VAL A 169 2.85 20.48 -7.74
CA VAL A 169 4.03 21.35 -7.80
C VAL A 169 4.57 21.62 -6.39
N ALA A 170 3.69 21.72 -5.37
CA ALA A 170 4.10 21.85 -3.97
C ALA A 170 4.90 20.62 -3.47
N SER A 171 4.54 19.40 -3.87
CA SER A 171 5.32 18.19 -3.54
C SER A 171 6.69 18.18 -4.22
N ILE A 172 6.78 18.70 -5.46
CA ILE A 172 8.05 18.87 -6.18
C ILE A 172 8.91 19.93 -5.50
N LEU A 173 8.34 21.08 -5.14
CA LEU A 173 9.03 22.16 -4.46
C LEU A 173 9.51 21.74 -3.07
N ASN A 174 8.72 20.99 -2.31
CA ASN A 174 9.14 20.45 -1.01
C ASN A 174 10.29 19.44 -1.14
N PHE A 175 10.25 18.59 -2.18
CA PHE A 175 11.35 17.67 -2.49
C PHE A 175 12.63 18.42 -2.87
N VAL A 176 12.54 19.43 -3.75
CA VAL A 176 13.67 20.27 -4.16
C VAL A 176 14.22 21.09 -2.99
N SER A 177 13.35 21.62 -2.13
CA SER A 177 13.73 22.37 -0.92
C SER A 177 14.46 21.47 0.07
N GLY A 178 13.93 20.27 0.34
CA GLY A 178 14.57 19.28 1.20
C GLY A 178 15.89 18.73 0.65
N PHE A 179 16.06 18.73 -0.68
CA PHE A 179 17.34 18.39 -1.33
C PHE A 179 18.44 19.40 -1.02
N HIS A 180 18.11 20.71 -1.00
CA HIS A 180 19.05 21.76 -0.62
C HIS A 180 19.36 21.74 0.88
N SER A 181 18.39 21.39 1.74
CA SER A 181 18.59 21.29 3.19
C SER A 181 19.50 20.12 3.60
N ARG A 182 19.63 19.07 2.79
CA ARG A 182 20.52 17.92 3.03
C ARG A 182 21.90 18.07 2.39
N ALA A 183 22.11 19.09 1.57
CA ALA A 183 23.43 19.48 1.09
C ALA A 183 24.12 20.33 2.18
N GLY A 184 24.74 19.67 3.16
CA GLY A 184 25.61 20.35 4.12
C GLY A 184 26.76 21.10 3.43
N PRO A 185 27.41 22.08 4.10
CA PRO A 185 28.43 22.90 3.48
C PRO A 185 29.71 22.07 3.29
N HIS A 186 29.89 21.48 2.11
CA HIS A 186 31.18 20.91 1.74
C HIS A 186 32.05 21.94 1.03
N SER A 187 33.13 22.27 1.74
CA SER A 187 34.32 22.97 1.28
C SER A 187 34.78 22.52 -0.11
N SER A 188 35.06 23.51 -0.94
CA SER A 188 35.74 23.41 -2.21
C SER A 188 36.98 22.50 -2.17
N ARG A 189 36.98 21.42 -2.96
CA ARG A 189 38.13 20.94 -3.76
C ARG A 189 37.64 19.90 -4.76
N GLY A 190 38.04 20.09 -6.02
CA GLY A 190 37.41 19.50 -7.20
C GLY A 190 37.48 17.98 -7.28
N THR A 191 36.39 17.39 -7.74
CA THR A 191 36.34 16.20 -8.59
C THR A 191 35.04 16.29 -9.37
N THR A 192 35.11 16.22 -10.70
CA THR A 192 33.97 16.23 -11.63
C THR A 192 32.95 15.16 -11.25
N MET A 193 31.80 15.59 -10.72
CA MET A 193 30.61 14.74 -10.57
C MET A 193 29.53 15.18 -11.56
N ASN A 194 29.07 14.19 -12.32
CA ASN A 194 28.08 14.26 -13.38
C ASN A 194 26.76 14.86 -12.85
N SER A 195 26.48 16.12 -13.19
CA SER A 195 25.22 16.79 -12.86
C SER A 195 24.11 16.16 -13.69
N ARG A 196 23.34 15.24 -13.09
CA ARG A 196 22.04 14.83 -13.66
C ARG A 196 21.08 16.00 -13.52
N THR A 197 21.08 16.89 -14.51
CA THR A 197 20.00 17.85 -14.72
C THR A 197 18.73 17.07 -15.04
N VAL A 198 17.77 17.05 -14.11
CA VAL A 198 16.41 16.60 -14.40
C VAL A 198 15.69 17.81 -14.99
N ILE A 199 15.55 17.85 -16.31
CA ILE A 199 14.70 18.84 -16.98
C ILE A 199 13.25 18.35 -16.80
N VAL A 200 12.48 19.02 -15.93
CA VAL A 200 11.03 18.85 -15.84
C VAL A 200 10.41 19.91 -16.75
N GLU A 201 9.90 19.50 -17.90
CA GLU A 201 9.15 20.37 -18.79
C GLU A 201 7.76 20.61 -18.19
N LEU A 202 7.59 21.74 -17.50
CA LEU A 202 6.27 22.18 -17.03
C LEU A 202 5.49 22.73 -18.23
N ARG A 203 4.29 22.21 -18.46
CA ARG A 203 3.40 22.73 -19.53
C ARG A 203 2.85 24.08 -19.08
N ASN A 204 2.61 24.97 -20.04
CA ASN A 204 2.27 26.38 -19.80
C ASN A 204 1.02 26.58 -18.92
N ASP A 205 0.10 25.62 -18.92
CA ASP A 205 -1.12 25.65 -18.10
C ASP A 205 -0.84 25.59 -16.58
N ASP A 206 0.30 25.03 -16.16
CA ASP A 206 0.71 24.97 -14.75
C ASP A 206 1.27 26.31 -14.25
N LEU A 207 1.83 27.15 -15.14
CA LEU A 207 2.45 28.44 -14.80
C LEU A 207 1.41 29.54 -14.50
N GLU A 208 0.28 29.54 -15.20
CA GLU A 208 -0.81 30.53 -15.01
C GLU A 208 -1.46 30.42 -13.62
N SER A 209 -1.46 29.21 -13.01
CA SER A 209 -1.96 28.99 -11.65
C SER A 209 -1.02 29.48 -10.54
N LEU A 210 0.21 29.87 -10.91
CA LEU A 210 1.30 30.19 -9.99
C LEU A 210 1.44 31.70 -9.71
N LEU A 211 0.75 32.54 -10.49
CA LEU A 211 0.80 34.01 -10.42
C LEU A 211 -0.49 34.64 -9.86
N ARG A 212 -1.34 33.87 -9.16
CA ARG A 212 -2.52 34.38 -8.46
C ARG A 212 -2.53 33.99 -6.99
#